data_AF-A0A922MZI1-F1
#
_entry.id   AF-A0A922MZI1-F1
#
_cell.length_a   1.000
_cell.length_b   1.000
_cell.length_c   1.000
_cell.angle_alpha   90.00
_cell.angle_beta   90.00
_cell.angle_gamma   90.00
#
_symmetry.space_group_name_H-M   'P 1'
#
loop_
_entity.id
_entity.type
_entity.pdbx_description
1 polymer ?
#
loop_
_entity_poly.entity_id
_entity_poly.type
_entity_poly.pdbx_seq_one_letter_code
_entity_poly.pdbx_strand_id
1 'polypeptide(L)'
;MKVYAVLYFLVFICYIRAEYVENNLKTEVDIVIDGLEHLDWSEQEKPCLDQTLQILNGVKNYTVWAVWIWNSMHHPVGSFYGSKYSLGNYDQCLKAPSNFGEPKIETQYCLSDVKLTDKDNREYGSANEHDNTEEFLSVKSKEGRKADTLSWGACLPAVCSHGSVSKILKTIYLVNPITALEPQISVDYCDKAGERPVYSLKFYLFIFTIISLIIATIASSFYLEYNSTDSTLRRVAYSFSLKRNWSSFVKITDDEIPVLSFTKALAVSFTTCVHVFVFIVAGSISNGHDYDNLISVKDNTFGNTFQHIDLPAVENFFVISGLLLMKGLMEKKRNPIITLIQRYVRLIGSFSVLIFYTLAVSEYVGDGPIWKRIIGREQKACAKSWLVGLLMLGNYVDSDNICQQVSWYIPADYHLAVMGTALFCLWQWNRRIGKITTIIAVTLSMVITGITTYSKRLPGILLYDVEKLIHVRDNVVYTDTYMKSHHRAGSYFLGMAMGYIITVYRPTKYRGVISKVSLYLLHRCDELSLKCLLEGMFVLRSRGSFYAGSESTVGGPSMVPWGIQRLELGNLCGTQQKLMGFGNMCLYRHY
;
A
#
# COMPACT_ATOMS: atom_id res chain seq x y z
N MET A 1 17.07 -48.46 -75.12
CA MET A 1 17.92 -47.84 -74.07
C MET A 1 17.82 -46.30 -73.95
N LYS A 2 17.46 -45.52 -74.99
CA LYS A 2 17.45 -44.04 -74.88
C LYS A 2 16.23 -43.41 -74.18
N VAL A 3 15.09 -44.12 -74.06
CA VAL A 3 13.86 -43.57 -73.43
C VAL A 3 13.89 -43.68 -71.90
N TYR A 4 14.51 -44.74 -71.35
CA TYR A 4 14.61 -44.93 -69.91
C TYR A 4 15.59 -43.96 -69.23
N ALA A 5 16.62 -43.49 -69.95
CA ALA A 5 17.58 -42.52 -69.42
C ALA A 5 16.95 -41.12 -69.23
N VAL A 6 16.04 -40.72 -70.13
CA VAL A 6 15.33 -39.43 -70.03
C VAL A 6 14.29 -39.48 -68.89
N LEU A 7 13.62 -40.62 -68.70
CA LEU A 7 12.70 -40.80 -67.58
C LEU A 7 13.44 -40.77 -66.23
N TYR A 8 14.59 -41.41 -66.12
CA TYR A 8 15.41 -41.35 -64.90
C TYR A 8 15.94 -39.94 -64.63
N PHE A 9 16.33 -39.20 -65.66
CA PHE A 9 16.81 -37.82 -65.50
C PHE A 9 15.67 -36.86 -65.10
N LEU A 10 14.46 -37.04 -65.65
CA LEU A 10 13.27 -36.26 -65.26
C LEU A 10 12.76 -36.62 -63.87
N VAL A 11 12.81 -37.90 -63.47
CA VAL A 11 12.50 -38.33 -62.10
C VAL A 11 13.55 -37.80 -61.13
N PHE A 12 14.83 -37.78 -61.49
CA PHE A 12 15.89 -37.22 -60.65
C PHE A 12 15.79 -35.69 -60.52
N ILE A 13 15.42 -34.98 -61.59
CA ILE A 13 15.11 -33.54 -61.53
C ILE A 13 13.84 -33.30 -60.71
N CYS A 14 12.79 -34.12 -60.83
CA CYS A 14 11.60 -34.02 -59.97
C CYS A 14 11.89 -34.40 -58.51
N TYR A 15 12.84 -35.29 -58.23
CA TYR A 15 13.26 -35.66 -56.86
C TYR A 15 14.17 -34.60 -56.24
N ILE A 16 14.96 -33.87 -57.04
CA ILE A 16 15.74 -32.72 -56.59
C ILE A 16 14.87 -31.46 -56.48
N ARG A 17 13.79 -31.37 -57.27
CA ARG A 17 12.80 -30.28 -57.21
C ARG A 17 11.64 -30.56 -56.25
N ALA A 18 11.58 -31.76 -55.68
CA ALA A 18 10.83 -32.05 -54.47
C ALA A 18 11.55 -31.36 -53.30
N GLU A 19 11.36 -30.05 -53.24
CA GLU A 19 11.18 -29.32 -52.00
C GLU A 19 12.15 -29.68 -50.87
N TYR A 20 13.36 -29.15 -50.97
CA TYR A 20 13.90 -28.43 -49.82
C TYR A 20 12.98 -27.21 -49.60
N VAL A 21 11.74 -27.43 -49.12
CA VAL A 21 11.07 -26.41 -48.33
C VAL A 21 11.87 -26.39 -47.05
N GLU A 22 12.87 -25.53 -47.02
CA GLU A 22 13.35 -24.99 -45.77
C GLU A 22 12.11 -24.35 -45.14
N ASN A 23 11.39 -25.11 -44.32
CA ASN A 23 10.34 -24.60 -43.44
C ASN A 23 11.08 -23.71 -42.46
N ASN A 24 11.49 -22.52 -42.92
CA ASN A 24 11.94 -21.44 -42.07
C ASN A 24 10.71 -21.01 -41.30
N LEU A 25 10.45 -21.74 -40.21
CA LEU A 25 9.46 -21.38 -39.20
C LEU A 25 9.73 -19.92 -38.85
N LYS A 26 8.81 -19.03 -39.24
CA LYS A 26 8.86 -17.62 -38.83
C LYS A 26 8.84 -17.58 -37.32
N THR A 27 9.85 -16.96 -36.72
CA THR A 27 9.88 -16.70 -35.29
C THR A 27 8.85 -15.61 -34.95
N GLU A 28 8.50 -15.48 -33.67
CA GLU A 28 7.66 -14.38 -33.18
C GLU A 28 8.22 -13.01 -33.64
N VAL A 29 9.54 -12.86 -33.55
CA VAL A 29 10.26 -11.66 -33.98
C VAL A 29 10.13 -11.40 -35.48
N ASP A 30 10.13 -12.45 -36.32
CA ASP A 30 9.91 -12.30 -37.76
C ASP A 30 8.52 -11.73 -38.07
N ILE A 31 7.50 -12.14 -37.31
CA ILE A 31 6.12 -11.65 -37.45
C ILE A 31 6.02 -10.19 -36.99
N VAL A 32 6.69 -9.84 -35.89
CA VAL A 32 6.73 -8.44 -35.41
C VAL A 32 7.41 -7.55 -36.45
N ILE A 33 8.56 -7.95 -37.00
CA ILE A 33 9.27 -7.18 -38.03
C ILE A 33 8.36 -6.96 -39.24
N ASP A 34 7.77 -8.02 -39.78
CA ASP A 34 6.85 -7.98 -40.92
C ASP A 34 5.68 -7.01 -40.65
N GLY A 35 5.08 -7.09 -39.45
CA GLY A 35 4.01 -6.19 -39.04
C GLY A 35 4.45 -4.72 -38.91
N LEU A 36 5.66 -4.44 -38.43
CA LEU A 36 6.16 -3.08 -38.29
C LEU A 36 6.49 -2.43 -39.63
N GLU A 37 7.00 -3.21 -40.59
CA GLU A 37 7.34 -2.73 -41.95
C GLU A 37 6.10 -2.35 -42.77
N HIS A 38 4.95 -2.97 -42.50
CA HIS A 38 3.68 -2.69 -43.20
C HIS A 38 2.85 -1.55 -42.58
N LEU A 39 3.30 -0.95 -41.47
CA LEU A 39 2.61 0.17 -40.84
C LEU A 39 3.01 1.52 -41.46
N ASP A 40 2.08 2.48 -41.41
CA ASP A 40 2.36 3.86 -41.80
C ASP A 40 3.15 4.60 -40.70
N TRP A 41 4.39 4.96 -41.04
CA TRP A 41 5.31 5.71 -40.18
C TRP A 41 5.54 7.12 -40.71
N SER A 42 5.31 8.12 -39.87
CA SER A 42 5.66 9.50 -40.21
C SER A 42 7.19 9.71 -40.14
N GLU A 43 7.70 10.74 -40.83
CA GLU A 43 9.14 11.07 -40.84
C GLU A 43 9.74 11.23 -39.43
N GLN A 44 8.95 11.71 -38.47
CA GLN A 44 9.38 11.89 -37.07
C GLN A 44 9.49 10.56 -36.31
N GLU A 45 8.78 9.53 -36.75
CA GLU A 45 8.75 8.22 -36.09
C GLU A 45 9.75 7.22 -36.71
N LYS A 46 10.22 7.47 -37.94
CA LYS A 46 11.21 6.62 -38.62
C LYS A 46 12.45 6.31 -37.76
N PRO A 47 13.07 7.25 -37.03
CA PRO A 47 14.21 6.93 -36.17
C PRO A 47 13.90 5.88 -35.09
N CYS A 48 12.66 5.89 -34.57
CA CYS A 48 12.20 4.89 -33.61
C CYS A 48 12.01 3.52 -34.28
N LEU A 49 11.41 3.49 -35.47
CA LEU A 49 11.26 2.27 -36.26
C LEU A 49 12.64 1.66 -36.57
N ASP A 50 13.57 2.45 -37.12
CA ASP A 50 14.88 1.97 -37.56
C ASP A 50 15.67 1.36 -36.39
N GLN A 51 15.70 2.02 -35.23
CA GLN A 51 16.37 1.48 -34.04
C GLN A 51 15.65 0.24 -33.49
N THR A 52 14.32 0.20 -33.56
CA THR A 52 13.54 -0.98 -33.15
C THR A 52 13.84 -2.16 -34.07
N LEU A 53 13.85 -1.96 -35.38
CA LEU A 53 14.22 -3.00 -36.36
C LEU A 53 15.68 -3.44 -36.17
N GLN A 54 16.59 -2.54 -35.82
CA GLN A 54 17.97 -2.90 -35.49
C GLN A 54 18.04 -3.82 -34.26
N ILE A 55 17.28 -3.52 -33.20
CA ILE A 55 17.14 -4.41 -32.04
C ILE A 55 16.58 -5.76 -32.49
N LEU A 56 15.45 -5.80 -33.19
CA LEU A 56 14.80 -7.05 -33.61
C LEU A 56 15.70 -7.91 -34.52
N ASN A 57 16.41 -7.30 -35.47
CA ASN A 57 17.41 -8.00 -36.28
C ASN A 57 18.59 -8.51 -35.44
N GLY A 58 19.00 -7.77 -34.42
CA GLY A 58 19.96 -8.22 -33.43
C GLY A 58 19.46 -9.42 -32.61
N VAL A 59 18.16 -9.47 -32.29
CA VAL A 59 17.50 -10.60 -31.61
C VAL A 59 17.49 -11.83 -32.53
N LYS A 60 17.18 -11.67 -33.82
CA LYS A 60 17.26 -12.75 -34.81
C LYS A 60 18.66 -13.35 -34.90
N ASN A 61 19.68 -12.51 -34.78
CA ASN A 61 21.07 -12.93 -34.77
C ASN A 61 21.57 -13.38 -33.37
N TYR A 62 20.68 -13.47 -32.38
CA TYR A 62 20.98 -13.84 -30.99
C TYR A 62 22.12 -13.01 -30.36
N THR A 63 22.26 -11.75 -30.78
CA THR A 63 23.26 -10.86 -30.19
C THR A 63 22.88 -10.50 -28.76
N VAL A 64 23.84 -10.59 -27.85
CA VAL A 64 23.57 -10.45 -26.40
C VAL A 64 22.91 -9.13 -26.06
N TRP A 65 23.38 -8.01 -26.63
CA TRP A 65 22.84 -6.68 -26.34
C TRP A 65 21.37 -6.55 -26.77
N ALA A 66 20.99 -7.12 -27.93
CA ALA A 66 19.64 -7.03 -28.46
C ALA A 66 18.69 -7.97 -27.72
N VAL A 67 19.11 -9.20 -27.47
CA VAL A 67 18.36 -10.16 -26.64
C VAL A 67 18.19 -9.64 -25.23
N TRP A 68 19.19 -8.97 -24.65
CA TRP A 68 19.08 -8.34 -23.34
C TRP A 68 17.95 -7.30 -23.29
N ILE A 69 17.84 -6.44 -24.31
CA ILE A 69 16.78 -5.45 -24.41
C ILE A 69 15.43 -6.14 -24.60
N TRP A 70 15.32 -7.03 -25.59
CA TRP A 70 14.05 -7.68 -25.93
C TRP A 70 13.52 -8.53 -24.77
N ASN A 71 14.39 -9.30 -24.11
CA ASN A 71 14.03 -10.15 -22.98
C ASN A 71 13.63 -9.36 -21.72
N SER A 72 13.90 -8.05 -21.66
CA SER A 72 13.40 -7.22 -20.56
C SER A 72 11.88 -7.02 -20.61
N MET A 73 11.22 -7.30 -21.73
CA MET A 73 9.76 -7.28 -21.85
C MET A 73 9.25 -8.61 -22.42
N HIS A 74 8.03 -8.97 -22.07
CA HIS A 74 7.37 -10.17 -22.59
C HIS A 74 5.90 -9.87 -22.84
N HIS A 75 5.28 -10.74 -23.64
CA HIS A 75 3.84 -10.77 -23.78
C HIS A 75 3.15 -10.92 -22.41
N PRO A 76 2.02 -10.23 -22.20
CA PRO A 76 1.25 -10.40 -20.97
C PRO A 76 0.78 -11.85 -20.78
N VAL A 77 0.93 -12.36 -19.57
CA VAL A 77 0.53 -13.72 -19.20
C VAL A 77 -0.33 -13.74 -17.93
N GLY A 78 -1.18 -14.75 -17.82
CA GLY A 78 -1.98 -15.01 -16.61
C GLY A 78 -3.19 -14.11 -16.42
N SER A 79 -3.62 -13.33 -17.42
CA SER A 79 -4.75 -12.40 -17.30
C SER A 79 -6.06 -13.11 -16.93
N PHE A 80 -6.29 -14.30 -17.47
CA PHE A 80 -7.43 -15.17 -17.11
C PHE A 80 -7.35 -15.73 -15.69
N TYR A 81 -6.18 -15.69 -15.06
CA TYR A 81 -5.99 -16.08 -13.66
C TYR A 81 -5.88 -14.87 -12.71
N GLY A 82 -6.22 -13.68 -13.21
CA GLY A 82 -6.26 -12.44 -12.43
C GLY A 82 -4.97 -11.62 -12.43
N SER A 83 -4.00 -11.93 -13.31
CA SER A 83 -2.79 -11.11 -13.51
C SER A 83 -3.11 -9.83 -14.29
N LYS A 84 -3.03 -8.68 -13.62
CA LYS A 84 -3.28 -7.36 -14.23
C LYS A 84 -2.00 -6.69 -14.76
N TYR A 85 -0.84 -7.07 -14.27
CA TYR A 85 0.42 -6.37 -14.53
C TYR A 85 1.41 -7.30 -15.21
N SER A 86 1.88 -6.92 -16.40
CA SER A 86 3.02 -7.52 -17.08
C SER A 86 4.12 -6.46 -17.19
N LEU A 87 4.93 -6.31 -16.15
CA LEU A 87 5.85 -5.18 -16.02
C LEU A 87 7.20 -5.41 -16.71
N GLY A 88 7.53 -6.66 -17.04
CA GLY A 88 8.88 -7.01 -17.48
C GLY A 88 9.94 -6.68 -16.42
N ASN A 89 11.21 -6.66 -16.84
CA ASN A 89 12.34 -6.30 -16.00
C ASN A 89 12.77 -4.85 -16.27
N TYR A 90 12.24 -3.94 -15.44
CA TYR A 90 12.51 -2.51 -15.48
C TYR A 90 14.01 -2.17 -15.46
N ASP A 91 14.76 -2.75 -14.52
CA ASP A 91 16.19 -2.50 -14.37
C ASP A 91 17.01 -3.01 -15.55
N GLN A 92 16.67 -4.19 -16.08
CA GLN A 92 17.32 -4.76 -17.26
C GLN A 92 17.17 -3.86 -18.47
N CYS A 93 15.99 -3.25 -18.65
CA CYS A 93 15.75 -2.29 -19.73
C CYS A 93 16.64 -1.05 -19.62
N LEU A 94 16.69 -0.42 -18.44
CA LEU A 94 17.43 0.83 -18.25
C LEU A 94 18.95 0.66 -18.21
N LYS A 95 19.43 -0.55 -17.89
CA LYS A 95 20.86 -0.90 -17.79
C LYS A 95 21.34 -1.74 -18.98
N ALA A 96 20.73 -1.57 -20.16
CA ALA A 96 21.08 -2.31 -21.36
C ALA A 96 22.56 -2.10 -21.78
N PRO A 97 23.27 -3.15 -22.23
CA PRO A 97 24.66 -3.03 -22.69
C PRO A 97 24.86 -2.05 -23.84
N SER A 98 23.88 -1.94 -24.75
CA SER A 98 23.90 -0.99 -25.88
C SER A 98 23.94 0.47 -25.44
N ASN A 99 23.57 0.79 -24.20
CA ASN A 99 23.64 2.15 -23.68
C ASN A 99 25.11 2.61 -23.49
N PHE A 100 26.03 1.66 -23.34
CA PHE A 100 27.43 1.90 -22.97
C PHE A 100 28.44 1.45 -24.03
N GLY A 101 28.02 0.66 -25.03
CA GLY A 101 28.89 0.08 -26.06
C GLY A 101 28.34 0.27 -27.47
N GLU A 102 28.99 -0.36 -28.46
CA GLU A 102 28.52 -0.38 -29.85
C GLU A 102 27.64 -1.62 -30.12
N PRO A 103 26.49 -1.48 -30.80
CA PRO A 103 25.88 -0.23 -31.25
C PRO A 103 25.30 0.58 -30.08
N LYS A 104 25.42 1.91 -30.16
CA LYS A 104 24.89 2.82 -29.14
C LYS A 104 23.40 3.08 -29.36
N ILE A 105 22.55 2.36 -28.65
CA ILE A 105 21.08 2.53 -28.65
C ILE A 105 20.66 2.78 -27.22
N GLU A 106 20.26 4.02 -26.92
CA GLU A 106 19.71 4.40 -25.62
C GLU A 106 18.30 3.86 -25.49
N THR A 107 18.03 3.09 -24.43
CA THR A 107 16.70 2.52 -24.16
C THR A 107 15.84 3.41 -23.27
N GLN A 108 14.52 3.19 -23.31
CA GLN A 108 13.57 3.72 -22.35
C GLN A 108 12.55 2.64 -21.96
N TYR A 109 12.16 2.65 -20.69
CA TYR A 109 11.09 1.80 -20.18
C TYR A 109 9.77 2.57 -20.23
N CYS A 110 8.75 2.03 -20.89
CA CYS A 110 7.43 2.64 -20.97
C CYS A 110 6.37 1.76 -20.31
N LEU A 111 5.57 2.34 -19.40
CA LEU A 111 4.38 1.68 -18.86
C LEU A 111 3.15 2.11 -19.67
N SER A 112 2.40 1.13 -20.17
CA SER A 112 1.19 1.35 -20.97
C SER A 112 0.01 0.60 -20.38
N ASP A 113 -1.20 1.12 -20.54
CA ASP A 113 -2.43 0.39 -20.25
C ASP A 113 -3.05 -0.10 -21.56
N VAL A 114 -3.41 -1.38 -21.57
CA VAL A 114 -4.01 -2.11 -22.68
C VAL A 114 -5.46 -2.41 -22.30
N LYS A 115 -6.39 -1.85 -23.07
CA LYS A 115 -7.81 -2.18 -22.96
C LYS A 115 -8.09 -3.39 -23.86
N LEU A 116 -8.64 -4.45 -23.27
CA LEU A 116 -8.86 -5.74 -23.93
C LEU A 116 -10.28 -5.90 -24.48
N THR A 117 -11.25 -5.16 -23.95
CA THR A 117 -12.64 -5.21 -24.41
C THR A 117 -13.30 -3.84 -24.32
N ASP A 118 -14.19 -3.54 -25.28
CA ASP A 118 -15.04 -2.35 -25.26
C ASP A 118 -16.41 -2.62 -24.67
N LYS A 119 -16.75 -3.88 -24.37
CA LYS A 119 -18.01 -4.24 -23.72
C LYS A 119 -18.08 -3.66 -22.31
N ASP A 120 -19.30 -3.28 -21.93
CA ASP A 120 -19.59 -2.92 -20.56
C ASP A 120 -19.35 -4.10 -19.61
N ASN A 121 -18.83 -3.78 -18.43
CA ASN A 121 -18.53 -4.78 -17.40
C ASN A 121 -19.83 -5.47 -16.93
N ARG A 122 -19.92 -6.78 -17.11
CA ARG A 122 -21.03 -7.65 -16.68
C ARG A 122 -20.78 -8.22 -15.28
N GLU A 123 -21.86 -8.62 -14.62
CA GLU A 123 -21.83 -9.23 -13.28
C GLU A 123 -21.30 -10.67 -13.31
N TYR A 124 -20.68 -11.09 -12.19
CA TYR A 124 -20.15 -12.43 -12.00
C TYR A 124 -21.19 -13.54 -12.26
N GLY A 125 -20.75 -14.64 -12.88
CA GLY A 125 -21.61 -15.80 -13.21
C GLY A 125 -22.35 -15.69 -14.54
N SER A 126 -22.13 -14.61 -15.30
CA SER A 126 -22.67 -14.43 -16.65
C SER A 126 -21.80 -15.04 -17.75
N ALA A 127 -20.53 -15.37 -17.47
CA ALA A 127 -19.63 -16.03 -18.42
C ALA A 127 -19.69 -17.56 -18.30
N ASN A 128 -19.74 -18.22 -19.45
CA ASN A 128 -19.50 -19.64 -19.64
C ASN A 128 -18.04 -19.85 -20.09
N GLU A 129 -17.42 -20.97 -19.68
CA GLU A 129 -16.08 -21.37 -20.14
C GLU A 129 -16.00 -21.61 -21.65
N HIS A 130 -17.14 -21.78 -22.31
CA HIS A 130 -17.27 -21.90 -23.76
C HIS A 130 -17.58 -20.58 -24.49
N ASP A 131 -17.74 -19.48 -23.75
CA ASP A 131 -17.96 -18.17 -24.38
C ASP A 131 -16.68 -17.65 -25.04
N ASN A 132 -16.83 -16.63 -25.89
CA ASN A 132 -15.67 -15.98 -26.48
C ASN A 132 -14.84 -15.24 -25.41
N THR A 133 -13.54 -15.05 -25.66
CA THR A 133 -12.65 -14.39 -24.69
C THR A 133 -13.14 -13.00 -24.30
N GLU A 134 -13.68 -12.25 -25.26
CA GLU A 134 -14.19 -10.90 -25.03
C GLU A 134 -15.31 -10.88 -23.98
N GLU A 135 -16.22 -11.86 -24.04
CA GLU A 135 -17.29 -12.05 -23.07
C GLU A 135 -16.71 -12.38 -21.70
N PHE A 136 -15.78 -13.33 -21.63
CA PHE A 136 -15.10 -13.68 -20.38
C PHE A 136 -14.42 -12.48 -19.71
N LEU A 137 -13.68 -11.68 -20.48
CA LEU A 137 -12.96 -10.50 -19.94
C LEU A 137 -13.89 -9.36 -19.52
N SER A 138 -15.11 -9.31 -20.07
CA SER A 138 -16.13 -8.34 -19.65
C SER A 138 -16.78 -8.71 -18.31
N VAL A 139 -16.60 -9.94 -17.82
CA VAL A 139 -17.18 -10.40 -16.56
C VAL A 139 -16.24 -10.11 -15.39
N LYS A 140 -16.78 -9.45 -14.36
CA LYS A 140 -16.05 -9.25 -13.10
C LYS A 140 -16.02 -10.52 -12.27
N SER A 141 -14.95 -10.72 -11.49
CA SER A 141 -14.94 -11.74 -10.44
C SER A 141 -16.00 -11.45 -9.37
N LYS A 142 -16.34 -12.45 -8.56
CA LYS A 142 -17.30 -12.31 -7.45
C LYS A 142 -16.84 -11.26 -6.44
N GLU A 143 -15.54 -11.09 -6.30
CA GLU A 143 -14.86 -10.11 -5.46
C GLU A 143 -14.50 -8.83 -6.24
N GLY A 144 -15.11 -8.62 -7.42
CA GLY A 144 -15.11 -7.41 -8.24
C GLY A 144 -13.86 -7.13 -9.06
N ARG A 145 -12.93 -8.09 -9.15
CA ARG A 145 -11.75 -7.97 -10.03
C ARG A 145 -12.19 -7.86 -11.48
N LYS A 146 -11.69 -6.83 -12.17
CA LYS A 146 -11.85 -6.67 -13.62
C LYS A 146 -10.70 -7.32 -14.37
N ALA A 147 -11.02 -7.94 -15.51
CA ALA A 147 -10.06 -8.49 -16.46
C ALA A 147 -10.02 -7.71 -17.79
N ASP A 148 -10.76 -6.60 -17.88
CA ASP A 148 -10.91 -5.77 -19.09
C ASP A 148 -9.65 -4.93 -19.44
N THR A 149 -8.74 -4.78 -18.48
CA THR A 149 -7.59 -3.88 -18.57
C THR A 149 -6.32 -4.53 -18.01
N LEU A 150 -5.20 -4.30 -18.68
CA LEU A 150 -3.88 -4.79 -18.29
C LEU A 150 -2.85 -3.66 -18.39
N SER A 151 -1.93 -3.59 -17.43
CA SER A 151 -0.74 -2.72 -17.54
C SER A 151 0.45 -3.50 -18.09
N TRP A 152 1.06 -3.00 -19.16
CA TRP A 152 2.17 -3.61 -19.89
C TRP A 152 3.40 -2.71 -19.91
N GLY A 153 4.51 -3.21 -19.39
CA GLY A 153 5.83 -2.60 -19.44
C GLY A 153 6.59 -3.01 -20.68
N ALA A 154 7.12 -2.04 -21.41
CA ALA A 154 7.85 -2.24 -22.66
C ALA A 154 9.23 -1.58 -22.61
N CYS A 155 10.23 -2.21 -23.20
CA CYS A 155 11.56 -1.63 -23.37
C CYS A 155 11.81 -1.31 -24.85
N LEU A 156 11.92 -0.03 -25.17
CA LEU A 156 12.03 0.46 -26.53
C LEU A 156 13.13 1.53 -26.64
N PRO A 157 13.58 1.91 -27.85
CA PRO A 157 14.53 3.00 -28.01
C PRO A 157 14.03 4.33 -27.42
N ALA A 158 14.91 5.10 -26.79
CA ALA A 158 14.62 6.38 -26.13
C ALA A 158 14.14 7.49 -27.09
N VAL A 159 14.37 7.30 -28.39
CA VAL A 159 13.89 8.18 -29.46
C VAL A 159 12.39 8.01 -29.75
N CYS A 160 11.77 6.93 -29.28
CA CYS A 160 10.35 6.65 -29.52
C CYS A 160 9.44 7.60 -28.75
N SER A 161 8.44 8.14 -29.45
CA SER A 161 7.36 8.93 -28.83
C SER A 161 6.26 8.02 -28.27
N HIS A 162 5.37 8.53 -27.43
CA HIS A 162 4.23 7.76 -26.90
C HIS A 162 3.37 7.16 -28.03
N GLY A 163 3.19 7.86 -29.15
CA GLY A 163 2.45 7.35 -30.31
C GLY A 163 3.17 6.17 -30.98
N SER A 164 4.49 6.28 -31.16
CA SER A 164 5.32 5.22 -31.74
C SER A 164 5.35 3.97 -30.86
N VAL A 165 5.45 4.14 -29.54
CA VAL A 165 5.39 3.05 -28.56
C VAL A 165 4.05 2.33 -28.63
N SER A 166 2.93 3.05 -28.69
CA SER A 166 1.59 2.47 -28.83
C SER A 166 1.47 1.64 -30.12
N LYS A 167 1.97 2.14 -31.26
CA LYS A 167 2.02 1.40 -32.53
C LYS A 167 2.82 0.10 -32.40
N ILE A 168 4.04 0.17 -31.84
CA ILE A 168 4.91 -1.01 -31.68
C ILE A 168 4.24 -2.05 -30.79
N LEU A 169 3.72 -1.63 -29.63
CA LEU A 169 3.05 -2.54 -28.71
C LEU A 169 1.80 -3.17 -29.32
N LYS A 170 1.06 -2.44 -30.16
CA LYS A 170 -0.08 -2.98 -30.90
C LYS A 170 0.37 -4.11 -31.84
N THR A 171 1.44 -3.91 -32.60
CA THR A 171 2.00 -4.95 -33.48
C THR A 171 2.47 -6.17 -32.69
N ILE A 172 3.18 -5.95 -31.58
CA ILE A 172 3.61 -7.05 -30.70
C ILE A 172 2.39 -7.80 -30.18
N TYR A 173 1.39 -7.12 -29.61
CA TYR A 173 0.17 -7.75 -29.11
C TYR A 173 -0.52 -8.65 -30.14
N LEU A 174 -0.59 -8.22 -31.41
CA LEU A 174 -1.23 -8.98 -32.48
C LEU A 174 -0.55 -10.31 -32.82
N VAL A 175 0.69 -10.53 -32.38
CA VAL A 175 1.37 -11.83 -32.54
C VAL A 175 0.81 -12.89 -31.61
N ASN A 176 0.38 -12.48 -30.40
CA ASN A 176 -0.28 -13.36 -29.44
C ASN A 176 -1.48 -12.63 -28.81
N PRO A 177 -2.56 -12.44 -29.60
CA PRO A 177 -3.69 -11.63 -29.19
C PRO A 177 -4.52 -12.37 -28.15
N ILE A 178 -4.82 -11.69 -27.04
CA ILE A 178 -5.71 -12.21 -25.99
C ILE A 178 -7.16 -12.20 -26.49
N THR A 179 -7.53 -11.18 -27.28
CA THR A 179 -8.87 -11.00 -27.85
C THR A 179 -8.82 -10.81 -29.36
N ALA A 180 -9.95 -11.05 -30.02
CA ALA A 180 -10.08 -10.80 -31.45
C ALA A 180 -10.17 -9.30 -31.82
N LEU A 181 -10.22 -8.41 -30.82
CA LEU A 181 -10.31 -6.97 -31.02
C LEU A 181 -8.92 -6.34 -31.15
N GLU A 182 -8.85 -5.23 -31.89
CA GLU A 182 -7.68 -4.38 -31.84
C GLU A 182 -7.58 -3.73 -30.45
N PRO A 183 -6.46 -3.91 -29.73
CA PRO A 183 -6.33 -3.35 -28.40
C PRO A 183 -6.18 -1.83 -28.46
N GLN A 184 -6.85 -1.12 -27.54
CA GLN A 184 -6.56 0.28 -27.30
C GLN A 184 -5.40 0.39 -26.31
N ILE A 185 -4.23 0.87 -26.77
CA ILE A 185 -3.02 0.99 -25.96
C ILE A 185 -2.72 2.46 -25.68
N SER A 186 -2.78 2.85 -24.41
CA SER A 186 -2.41 4.18 -23.93
C SER A 186 -1.13 4.14 -23.12
N VAL A 187 -0.11 4.91 -23.53
CA VAL A 187 1.17 5.02 -22.81
C VAL A 187 1.03 6.03 -21.68
N ASP A 188 1.30 5.61 -20.44
CA ASP A 188 1.20 6.46 -19.24
C ASP A 188 2.47 7.31 -19.07
N TYR A 189 3.63 6.67 -18.98
CA TYR A 189 4.92 7.34 -18.89
C TYR A 189 6.05 6.49 -19.45
N CYS A 190 7.17 7.14 -19.75
CA CYS A 190 8.42 6.50 -20.15
C CYS A 190 9.62 7.07 -19.38
N ASP A 191 10.53 6.18 -18.95
CA ASP A 191 11.76 6.51 -18.24
C ASP A 191 12.97 6.15 -19.08
N LYS A 192 13.84 7.13 -19.33
CA LYS A 192 15.02 6.94 -20.20
C LYS A 192 16.21 6.40 -19.43
N ALA A 193 16.97 5.52 -20.07
CA ALA A 193 18.20 4.99 -19.53
C ALA A 193 19.24 6.10 -19.28
N GLY A 194 19.84 6.10 -18.09
CA GLY A 194 20.87 7.07 -17.71
C GLY A 194 20.37 8.49 -17.40
N GLU A 195 19.06 8.73 -17.50
CA GLU A 195 18.47 10.01 -17.10
C GLU A 195 18.56 10.17 -15.58
N ARG A 196 19.19 11.27 -15.14
CA ARG A 196 19.28 11.57 -13.71
C ARG A 196 18.01 12.29 -13.26
N PRO A 197 17.45 11.97 -12.09
CA PRO A 197 16.30 12.68 -11.57
C PRO A 197 16.64 14.16 -11.40
N VAL A 198 15.87 15.03 -12.04
CA VAL A 198 15.96 16.47 -11.85
C VAL A 198 15.18 16.84 -10.60
N TYR A 199 15.88 17.25 -9.55
CA TYR A 199 15.25 17.59 -8.28
C TYR A 199 14.60 18.98 -8.33
N SER A 200 13.35 19.06 -7.89
CA SER A 200 12.64 20.34 -7.76
C SER A 200 13.20 21.24 -6.65
N LEU A 201 12.93 22.55 -6.71
CA LEU A 201 13.27 23.49 -5.62
C LEU A 201 12.72 23.02 -4.26
N LYS A 202 11.52 22.43 -4.25
CA LYS A 202 10.87 21.91 -3.03
C LYS A 202 11.71 20.81 -2.38
N PHE A 203 12.32 19.93 -3.17
CA PHE A 203 13.22 18.88 -2.69
C PHE A 203 14.42 19.49 -1.94
N TYR A 204 15.12 20.45 -2.56
CA TYR A 204 16.27 21.10 -1.93
C TYR A 204 15.89 21.84 -0.65
N LEU A 205 14.74 22.51 -0.63
CA LEU A 205 14.20 23.14 0.58
C LEU A 205 13.95 22.11 1.69
N PHE A 206 13.36 20.95 1.36
CA PHE A 206 13.14 19.88 2.33
C PHE A 206 14.46 19.37 2.91
N ILE A 207 15.41 19.01 2.05
CA ILE A 207 16.72 18.51 2.47
C ILE A 207 17.45 19.55 3.34
N PHE A 208 17.43 20.82 2.94
CA PHE A 208 18.00 21.92 3.72
C PHE A 208 17.34 22.04 5.10
N THR A 209 16.01 21.93 5.20
CA THR A 209 15.31 21.99 6.49
C THR A 209 15.67 20.82 7.41
N ILE A 210 15.75 19.59 6.89
CA ILE A 210 16.14 18.41 7.68
C ILE A 210 17.59 18.51 8.14
N ILE A 211 18.51 18.87 7.25
CA ILE A 211 19.93 19.07 7.61
C ILE A 211 20.07 20.18 8.66
N SER A 212 19.35 21.28 8.51
CA SER A 212 19.35 22.38 9.49
C SER A 212 18.85 21.93 10.87
N LEU A 213 17.81 21.09 10.93
CA LEU A 213 17.31 20.52 12.18
C LEU A 213 18.30 19.55 12.82
N ILE A 214 19.01 18.74 12.02
CA ILE A 214 20.07 17.84 12.50
C ILE A 214 21.23 18.66 13.08
N ILE A 215 21.70 19.68 12.35
CA ILE A 215 22.77 20.57 12.81
C ILE A 215 22.35 21.30 14.08
N ALA A 216 21.13 21.84 14.14
CA ALA A 216 20.62 22.50 15.34
C ALA A 216 20.54 21.56 16.54
N THR A 217 20.18 20.29 16.33
CA THR A 217 20.13 19.25 17.38
C THR A 217 21.52 18.93 17.92
N ILE A 218 22.50 18.75 17.02
CA ILE A 218 23.89 18.47 17.39
C ILE A 218 24.51 19.67 18.10
N ALA A 219 24.41 20.86 17.50
CA ALA A 219 24.96 22.10 18.06
C ALA A 219 24.36 22.44 19.43
N SER A 220 23.04 22.29 19.59
CA SER A 220 22.36 22.51 20.87
C SER A 220 22.80 21.51 21.95
N SER A 221 23.07 20.26 21.56
CA SER A 221 23.54 19.22 22.48
C SER A 221 24.95 19.53 23.00
N PHE A 222 25.87 19.95 22.12
CA PHE A 222 27.23 20.37 22.52
C PHE A 222 27.22 21.69 23.31
N TYR A 223 26.41 22.68 22.90
CA TYR A 223 26.30 23.96 23.59
C TYR A 223 25.88 23.79 25.06
N LEU A 224 24.95 22.88 25.33
CA LEU A 224 24.48 22.60 26.69
C LEU A 224 25.48 21.85 27.57
N GLU A 225 26.48 21.20 26.97
CA GLU A 225 27.54 20.50 27.71
C GLU A 225 28.65 21.47 28.12
N TYR A 226 28.99 22.43 27.25
CA TYR A 226 30.08 23.38 27.51
C TYR A 226 29.63 24.64 28.26
N ASN A 227 28.40 25.12 28.05
CA ASN A 227 27.94 26.39 28.59
C ASN A 227 26.90 26.22 29.70
N SER A 228 27.25 26.64 30.91
CA SER A 228 26.42 26.59 32.11
C SER A 228 25.64 27.88 32.39
N THR A 229 25.80 28.93 31.59
CA THR A 229 25.12 30.23 31.78
C THR A 229 23.63 30.14 31.42
N ASP A 230 22.73 30.70 32.24
CA ASP A 230 21.29 30.76 31.88
C ASP A 230 21.06 31.87 30.86
N SER A 231 20.62 31.50 29.67
CA SER A 231 20.37 32.42 28.56
C SER A 231 19.10 31.99 27.80
N THR A 232 18.49 32.93 27.08
CA THR A 232 17.35 32.62 26.19
C THR A 232 17.74 31.56 25.14
N LEU A 233 18.97 31.65 24.62
CA LEU A 233 19.54 30.66 23.72
C LEU A 233 19.62 29.26 24.35
N ARG A 234 20.02 29.17 25.62
CA ARG A 234 20.04 27.91 26.37
C ARG A 234 18.65 27.29 26.51
N ARG A 235 17.61 28.12 26.71
CA ARG A 235 16.21 27.65 26.77
C ARG A 235 15.74 27.07 25.44
N VAL A 236 16.13 27.68 24.32
CA VAL A 236 15.85 27.14 22.97
C VAL A 236 16.65 25.87 22.73
N ALA A 237 17.95 25.87 23.05
CA ALA A 237 18.83 24.70 22.90
C ALA A 237 18.32 23.47 23.69
N TYR A 238 17.65 23.68 24.82
CA TYR A 238 17.00 22.59 25.56
C TYR A 238 15.94 21.85 24.77
N SER A 239 15.25 22.51 23.84
CA SER A 239 14.22 21.88 22.99
C SER A 239 14.82 20.95 21.94
N PHE A 240 16.06 21.23 21.50
CA PHE A 240 16.78 20.47 20.47
C PHE A 240 17.86 19.53 21.05
N SER A 241 17.99 19.43 22.37
CA SER A 241 19.02 18.60 23.00
C SER A 241 18.70 17.11 22.90
N LEU A 242 19.55 16.35 22.22
CA LEU A 242 19.36 14.91 22.04
C LEU A 242 19.41 14.15 23.37
N LYS A 243 20.43 14.43 24.21
CA LYS A 243 20.61 13.78 25.52
C LYS A 243 19.41 13.98 26.44
N ARG A 244 18.90 15.22 26.51
CA ARG A 244 17.74 15.55 27.34
C ARG A 244 16.46 14.96 26.77
N ASN A 245 16.22 15.11 25.47
CA ASN A 245 15.02 14.58 24.82
C ASN A 245 14.97 13.05 24.94
N TRP A 246 16.11 12.37 24.77
CA TRP A 246 16.22 10.92 24.99
C TRP A 246 15.95 10.53 26.45
N SER A 247 16.58 11.21 27.42
CA SER A 247 16.33 10.97 28.84
C SER A 247 14.87 11.18 29.21
N SER A 248 14.22 12.21 28.63
CA SER A 248 12.79 12.45 28.83
C SER A 248 11.90 11.43 28.11
N PHE A 249 12.35 10.86 26.99
CA PHE A 249 11.60 9.89 26.20
C PHE A 249 11.58 8.50 26.86
N VAL A 250 12.70 8.08 27.46
CA VAL A 250 12.84 6.78 28.15
C VAL A 250 12.33 6.83 29.60
N LYS A 251 12.09 8.04 30.15
CA LYS A 251 11.62 8.19 31.52
C LYS A 251 10.21 7.63 31.69
N ILE A 252 10.10 6.54 32.45
CA ILE A 252 8.81 6.00 32.91
C ILE A 252 8.25 6.96 33.96
N THR A 253 7.02 7.42 33.75
CA THR A 253 6.31 8.28 34.71
C THR A 253 5.32 7.47 35.55
N ASP A 254 5.18 7.79 36.83
CA ASP A 254 4.24 7.11 37.73
C ASP A 254 2.76 7.29 37.32
N ASP A 255 2.48 8.28 36.47
CA ASP A 255 1.16 8.59 35.94
C ASP A 255 0.80 7.76 34.69
N GLU A 256 1.73 6.98 34.14
CA GLU A 256 1.48 6.13 32.98
C GLU A 256 0.71 4.86 33.34
N ILE A 257 -0.20 4.44 32.44
CA ILE A 257 -0.94 3.19 32.57
C ILE A 257 -0.20 2.17 31.69
N PRO A 258 0.60 1.24 32.25
CA PRO A 258 1.49 0.39 31.44
C PRO A 258 0.76 -0.47 30.40
N VAL A 259 -0.43 -0.96 30.75
CA VAL A 259 -1.31 -1.71 29.84
C VAL A 259 -1.63 -0.88 28.59
N LEU A 260 -1.89 0.42 28.75
CA LEU A 260 -2.20 1.32 27.64
C LEU A 260 -1.04 1.44 26.65
N SER A 261 0.20 1.43 27.15
CA SER A 261 1.40 1.47 26.30
C SER A 261 1.56 0.18 25.51
N PHE A 262 1.30 -0.98 26.13
CA PHE A 262 1.28 -2.27 25.44
C PHE A 262 0.17 -2.33 24.37
N THR A 263 -1.06 -1.91 24.72
CA THR A 263 -2.18 -1.89 23.78
C THR A 263 -1.91 -0.98 22.58
N LYS A 264 -1.26 0.18 22.79
CA LYS A 264 -0.84 1.05 21.67
C LYS A 264 0.16 0.36 20.75
N ALA A 265 1.19 -0.27 21.31
CA ALA A 265 2.19 -0.98 20.51
C ALA A 265 1.54 -2.10 19.68
N LEU A 266 0.63 -2.86 20.30
CA LEU A 266 -0.11 -3.92 19.63
C LEU A 266 -1.00 -3.38 18.50
N ALA A 267 -1.79 -2.32 18.77
CA ALA A 267 -2.67 -1.71 17.79
C ALA A 267 -1.90 -1.11 16.60
N VAL A 268 -0.75 -0.45 16.84
CA VAL A 268 0.10 0.11 15.77
C VAL A 268 0.70 -1.00 14.91
N SER A 269 1.21 -2.06 15.53
CA SER A 269 1.79 -3.19 14.80
C SER A 269 0.75 -3.87 13.91
N PHE A 270 -0.44 -4.16 14.45
CA PHE A 270 -1.52 -4.76 13.65
C PHE A 270 -1.99 -3.84 12.53
N THR A 271 -2.20 -2.55 12.82
CA THR A 271 -2.59 -1.57 11.79
C THR A 271 -1.56 -1.54 10.66
N THR A 272 -0.28 -1.53 11.00
CA THR A 272 0.81 -1.56 10.01
C THR A 272 0.74 -2.81 9.15
N CYS A 273 0.59 -4.00 9.76
CA CYS A 273 0.47 -5.25 9.02
C CYS A 273 -0.72 -5.25 8.03
N VAL A 274 -1.87 -4.72 8.43
CA VAL A 274 -3.04 -4.62 7.55
C VAL A 274 -2.79 -3.68 6.38
N HIS A 275 -2.20 -2.52 6.62
CA HIS A 275 -1.90 -1.58 5.55
C HIS A 275 -0.87 -2.16 4.58
N VAL A 276 0.18 -2.81 5.08
CA VAL A 276 1.16 -3.51 4.23
C VAL A 276 0.45 -4.57 3.37
N PHE A 277 -0.44 -5.36 3.96
CA PHE A 277 -1.23 -6.34 3.21
C PHE A 277 -2.09 -5.67 2.13
N VAL A 278 -2.84 -4.61 2.46
CA VAL A 278 -3.65 -3.86 1.50
C VAL A 278 -2.80 -3.33 0.33
N PHE A 279 -1.61 -2.80 0.59
CA PHE A 279 -0.73 -2.29 -0.46
C PHE A 279 -0.10 -3.39 -1.32
N ILE A 280 0.26 -4.53 -0.74
CA ILE A 280 0.71 -5.71 -1.50
C ILE A 280 -0.39 -6.14 -2.48
N VAL A 281 -1.63 -6.07 -2.02
CA VAL A 281 -2.81 -6.54 -2.76
C VAL A 281 -3.23 -5.59 -3.85
N ALA A 282 -3.12 -4.29 -3.59
CA ALA A 282 -3.28 -3.26 -4.61
C ALA A 282 -2.13 -3.27 -5.65
N GLY A 283 -1.01 -3.91 -5.31
CA GLY A 283 0.16 -4.08 -6.17
C GLY A 283 -0.01 -5.18 -7.24
N SER A 284 1.12 -5.61 -7.82
CA SER A 284 1.13 -6.63 -8.85
C SER A 284 1.01 -8.04 -8.27
N ILE A 285 -0.11 -8.72 -8.57
CA ILE A 285 -0.34 -10.13 -8.24
C ILE A 285 -0.53 -10.90 -9.55
N SER A 286 0.14 -12.04 -9.69
CA SER A 286 0.00 -12.94 -10.85
C SER A 286 -1.19 -13.91 -10.70
N ASN A 287 -1.47 -14.37 -9.47
CA ASN A 287 -2.56 -15.29 -9.14
C ASN A 287 -3.76 -14.58 -8.49
N GLY A 288 -4.32 -13.60 -9.20
CA GLY A 288 -5.42 -12.77 -8.69
C GLY A 288 -6.65 -13.57 -8.23
N HIS A 289 -7.03 -14.66 -8.92
CA HIS A 289 -8.21 -15.44 -8.51
C HIS A 289 -8.01 -16.27 -7.23
N ASP A 290 -6.81 -16.79 -6.96
CA ASP A 290 -6.52 -17.42 -5.67
C ASP A 290 -6.66 -16.41 -4.53
N TYR A 291 -6.21 -15.19 -4.80
CA TYR A 291 -6.32 -14.11 -3.84
C TYR A 291 -7.78 -13.71 -3.61
N ASP A 292 -8.59 -13.62 -4.67
CA ASP A 292 -10.04 -13.39 -4.58
C ASP A 292 -10.71 -14.45 -3.70
N ASN A 293 -10.36 -15.73 -3.87
CA ASN A 293 -10.84 -16.82 -3.02
C ASN A 293 -10.39 -16.69 -1.55
N LEU A 294 -9.17 -16.18 -1.32
CA LEU A 294 -8.65 -15.96 0.03
C LEU A 294 -9.44 -14.87 0.77
N ILE A 295 -9.80 -13.79 0.05
CA ILE A 295 -10.53 -12.65 0.62
C ILE A 295 -12.06 -12.81 0.57
N SER A 296 -12.58 -13.80 -0.15
CA SER A 296 -14.01 -14.08 -0.25
C SER A 296 -14.66 -14.17 1.15
N VAL A 297 -15.51 -13.20 1.43
CA VAL A 297 -16.21 -13.01 2.72
C VAL A 297 -17.20 -14.14 2.99
N LYS A 298 -17.70 -14.80 1.93
CA LYS A 298 -18.75 -15.83 2.01
C LYS A 298 -18.19 -17.21 2.34
N ASP A 299 -16.97 -17.50 1.89
CA ASP A 299 -16.41 -18.87 1.89
C ASP A 299 -15.23 -19.02 2.86
N ASN A 300 -14.65 -17.91 3.34
CA ASN A 300 -13.49 -17.94 4.24
C ASN A 300 -13.62 -16.96 5.42
N THR A 301 -14.04 -17.48 6.59
CA THR A 301 -14.15 -16.73 7.86
C THR A 301 -12.86 -16.00 8.24
N PHE A 302 -11.71 -16.54 7.83
CA PHE A 302 -10.39 -15.96 8.07
C PHE A 302 -10.17 -14.68 7.25
N GLY A 303 -10.45 -14.71 5.94
CA GLY A 303 -10.32 -13.55 5.05
C GLY A 303 -11.21 -12.39 5.52
N ASN A 304 -12.45 -12.72 5.88
CA ASN A 304 -13.42 -11.80 6.47
C ASN A 304 -12.89 -11.15 7.77
N THR A 305 -12.34 -11.95 8.70
CA THR A 305 -11.81 -11.43 9.97
C THR A 305 -10.60 -10.52 9.76
N PHE A 306 -9.71 -10.87 8.83
CA PHE A 306 -8.49 -10.12 8.58
C PHE A 306 -8.74 -8.79 7.87
N GLN A 307 -9.66 -8.77 6.90
CA GLN A 307 -10.05 -7.53 6.18
C GLN A 307 -10.70 -6.49 7.09
N HIS A 308 -11.30 -6.89 8.20
CA HIS A 308 -12.02 -5.99 9.11
C HIS A 308 -11.28 -5.71 10.41
N ILE A 309 -10.03 -6.16 10.53
CA ILE A 309 -9.23 -5.95 11.74
C ILE A 309 -8.71 -4.49 11.84
N ASP A 310 -8.76 -3.74 10.73
CA ASP A 310 -8.52 -2.30 10.70
C ASP A 310 -9.50 -1.54 11.61
N LEU A 311 -10.77 -1.95 11.63
CA LEU A 311 -11.82 -1.33 12.44
C LEU A 311 -11.51 -1.42 13.94
N PRO A 312 -11.32 -2.59 14.58
CA PRO A 312 -10.92 -2.68 15.99
C PRO A 312 -9.68 -1.86 16.32
N ALA A 313 -8.66 -1.87 15.45
CA ALA A 313 -7.42 -1.15 15.72
C ALA A 313 -7.62 0.37 15.75
N VAL A 314 -8.35 0.91 14.78
CA VAL A 314 -8.67 2.34 14.71
C VAL A 314 -9.59 2.78 15.85
N GLU A 315 -10.61 2.00 16.18
CA GLU A 315 -11.51 2.29 17.29
C GLU A 315 -10.76 2.29 18.63
N ASN A 316 -9.80 1.39 18.83
CA ASN A 316 -8.93 1.40 20.00
C ASN A 316 -8.13 2.71 20.12
N PHE A 317 -7.59 3.25 19.03
CA PHE A 317 -6.89 4.53 19.08
C PHE A 317 -7.80 5.67 19.53
N PHE A 318 -9.05 5.73 19.07
CA PHE A 318 -10.01 6.75 19.50
C PHE A 318 -10.42 6.58 20.97
N VAL A 319 -10.65 5.36 21.45
CA VAL A 319 -10.89 5.09 22.89
C VAL A 319 -9.73 5.58 23.75
N ILE A 320 -8.50 5.20 23.38
CA ILE A 320 -7.28 5.59 24.09
C ILE A 320 -7.12 7.12 24.10
N SER A 321 -7.39 7.77 22.97
CA SER A 321 -7.31 9.22 22.83
C SER A 321 -8.32 9.95 23.72
N GLY A 322 -9.59 9.51 23.71
CA GLY A 322 -10.64 10.07 24.57
C GLY A 322 -10.35 9.88 26.06
N LEU A 323 -9.82 8.72 26.45
CA LEU A 323 -9.40 8.44 27.83
C LEU A 323 -8.33 9.43 28.31
N LEU A 324 -7.29 9.64 27.49
CA LEU A 324 -6.20 10.54 27.82
C LEU A 324 -6.62 12.01 27.83
N LEU A 325 -7.56 12.40 26.96
CA LEU A 325 -8.16 13.74 26.99
C LEU A 325 -8.87 13.99 28.32
N MET A 326 -9.77 13.09 28.73
CA MET A 326 -10.52 13.25 29.99
C MET A 326 -9.58 13.26 31.20
N LYS A 327 -8.60 12.34 31.24
CA LYS A 327 -7.59 12.30 32.31
C LYS A 327 -6.82 13.61 32.41
N GLY A 328 -6.38 14.15 31.28
CA GLY A 328 -5.64 15.42 31.22
C GLY A 328 -6.46 16.63 31.69
N LEU A 329 -7.74 16.71 31.33
CA LEU A 329 -8.63 17.80 31.73
C LEU A 329 -8.95 17.76 33.23
N MET A 330 -9.14 16.57 33.81
CA MET A 330 -9.52 16.40 35.22
C MET A 330 -8.35 16.49 36.20
N GLU A 331 -7.24 15.79 35.94
CA GLU A 331 -6.14 15.69 36.91
C GLU A 331 -5.28 16.94 36.92
N LYS A 332 -5.00 17.51 35.74
CA LYS A 332 -4.08 18.64 35.61
C LYS A 332 -4.80 20.00 35.71
N LYS A 333 -6.13 20.01 35.87
CA LYS A 333 -7.01 21.21 35.88
C LYS A 333 -6.61 22.24 34.82
N ARG A 334 -6.22 21.76 33.63
CA ARG A 334 -5.74 22.63 32.56
C ARG A 334 -6.90 23.38 31.96
N ASN A 335 -6.63 24.61 31.51
CA ASN A 335 -7.59 25.34 30.70
C ASN A 335 -7.93 24.49 29.44
N PRO A 336 -9.22 24.24 29.16
CA PRO A 336 -9.65 23.42 28.03
C PRO A 336 -9.12 23.96 26.69
N ILE A 337 -9.10 25.29 26.51
CA ILE A 337 -8.63 25.94 25.28
C ILE A 337 -7.12 25.73 25.10
N ILE A 338 -6.34 25.93 26.17
CA ILE A 338 -4.89 25.70 26.13
C ILE A 338 -4.59 24.23 25.80
N THR A 339 -5.38 23.31 26.34
CA THR A 339 -5.24 21.87 26.06
C THR A 339 -5.48 21.56 24.58
N LEU A 340 -6.49 22.18 23.95
CA LEU A 340 -6.75 22.03 22.52
C LEU A 340 -5.66 22.64 21.64
N ILE A 341 -5.16 23.84 21.98
CA ILE A 341 -4.07 24.48 21.23
C ILE A 341 -2.80 23.63 21.31
N GLN A 342 -2.42 23.18 22.52
CA GLN A 342 -1.27 22.29 22.70
C GLN A 342 -1.39 21.00 21.89
N ARG A 343 -2.60 20.44 21.81
CA ARG A 343 -2.89 19.25 21.02
C ARG A 343 -2.78 19.52 19.52
N TYR A 344 -3.33 20.63 19.04
CA TYR A 344 -3.21 21.04 17.63
C TYR A 344 -1.74 21.21 17.24
N VAL A 345 -0.97 22.00 18.01
CA VAL A 345 0.47 22.24 17.77
C VAL A 345 1.27 20.93 17.77
N ARG A 346 0.92 19.98 18.64
CA ARG A 346 1.56 18.66 18.68
C ARG A 346 1.29 17.84 17.42
N LEU A 347 0.04 17.78 16.95
CA LEU A 347 -0.35 16.98 15.79
C LEU A 347 0.12 17.60 14.48
N ILE A 348 -0.03 18.91 14.34
CA ILE A 348 0.33 19.64 13.11
C ILE A 348 1.83 19.57 12.83
N GLY A 349 2.68 19.57 13.87
CA GLY A 349 4.14 19.54 13.68
C GLY A 349 4.61 18.33 12.88
N SER A 350 4.29 17.12 13.35
CA SER A 350 4.64 15.88 12.63
C SER A 350 3.89 15.76 11.30
N PHE A 351 2.63 16.20 11.25
CA PHE A 351 1.83 16.09 10.04
C PHE A 351 2.31 17.03 8.92
N SER A 352 2.82 18.21 9.26
CA SER A 352 3.40 19.16 8.31
C SER A 352 4.66 18.61 7.65
N VAL A 353 5.50 17.89 8.41
CA VAL A 353 6.69 17.21 7.86
C VAL A 353 6.27 16.12 6.88
N LEU A 354 5.23 15.34 7.20
CA LEU A 354 4.69 14.32 6.30
C LEU A 354 4.15 14.94 5.00
N ILE A 355 3.33 15.99 5.10
CA ILE A 355 2.81 16.73 3.93
C ILE A 355 3.97 17.26 3.08
N PHE A 356 4.97 17.89 3.71
CA PHE A 356 6.11 18.43 2.99
C PHE A 356 6.92 17.31 2.31
N TYR A 357 7.14 16.17 2.98
CA TYR A 357 7.75 14.98 2.39
C TYR A 357 6.97 14.47 1.18
N THR A 358 5.65 14.31 1.29
CA THR A 358 4.80 13.86 0.18
C THR A 358 4.89 14.80 -1.01
N LEU A 359 4.91 16.12 -0.79
CA LEU A 359 4.99 17.09 -1.87
C LEU A 359 6.38 17.23 -2.50
N ALA A 360 7.44 17.10 -1.71
CA ALA A 360 8.80 17.50 -2.10
C ALA A 360 9.74 16.33 -2.40
N VAL A 361 9.54 15.17 -1.78
CA VAL A 361 10.54 14.09 -1.76
C VAL A 361 9.98 12.77 -2.29
N SER A 362 8.70 12.47 -2.03
CA SER A 362 8.14 11.13 -2.26
C SER A 362 8.41 10.55 -3.66
N GLU A 363 8.34 11.37 -4.71
CA GLU A 363 8.61 10.96 -6.10
C GLU A 363 10.06 10.49 -6.35
N TYR A 364 11.02 10.93 -5.55
CA TYR A 364 12.46 10.63 -5.72
C TYR A 364 12.99 9.53 -4.80
N VAL A 365 12.18 9.02 -3.85
CA VAL A 365 12.65 8.03 -2.85
C VAL A 365 12.70 6.62 -3.42
N GLY A 366 11.75 6.29 -4.29
CA GLY A 366 11.67 4.97 -4.93
C GLY A 366 11.92 5.07 -6.42
N ASP A 367 12.23 3.92 -6.99
CA ASP A 367 12.36 3.70 -8.42
C ASP A 367 11.56 2.44 -8.78
N GLY A 368 11.15 2.31 -10.04
CA GLY A 368 10.45 1.15 -10.54
C GLY A 368 9.18 1.44 -11.33
N PRO A 369 8.63 0.40 -11.97
CA PRO A 369 7.63 0.52 -13.03
C PRO A 369 6.25 0.95 -12.58
N ILE A 370 5.95 0.94 -11.28
CA ILE A 370 4.66 1.36 -10.73
C ILE A 370 4.82 2.59 -9.81
N TRP A 371 6.05 2.93 -9.40
CA TRP A 371 6.31 3.93 -8.37
C TRP A 371 5.74 5.31 -8.75
N LYS A 372 6.04 5.78 -9.96
CA LYS A 372 5.58 7.09 -10.46
C LYS A 372 4.06 7.16 -10.58
N ARG A 373 3.41 6.05 -10.94
CA ARG A 373 1.94 5.95 -11.03
C ARG A 373 1.28 6.09 -9.65
N ILE A 374 1.73 5.32 -8.66
CA ILE A 374 1.14 5.34 -7.31
C ILE A 374 1.46 6.66 -6.60
N ILE A 375 2.75 7.00 -6.50
CA ILE A 375 3.19 8.19 -5.75
C ILE A 375 2.79 9.48 -6.46
N GLY A 376 2.79 9.51 -7.80
CA GLY A 376 2.30 10.66 -8.55
C GLY A 376 0.83 10.97 -8.26
N ARG A 377 -0.02 9.94 -8.08
CA ARG A 377 -1.42 10.12 -7.66
C ARG A 377 -1.52 10.72 -6.25
N GLU A 378 -0.74 10.21 -5.30
CA GLU A 378 -0.66 10.73 -3.93
C GLU A 378 -0.18 12.19 -3.88
N GLN A 379 0.87 12.51 -4.63
CA GLN A 379 1.46 13.84 -4.68
C GLN A 379 0.50 14.86 -5.30
N LYS A 380 -0.21 14.50 -6.38
CA LYS A 380 -1.23 15.35 -7.02
C LYS A 380 -2.40 15.65 -6.07
N ALA A 381 -2.93 14.62 -5.40
CA ALA A 381 -3.99 14.80 -4.40
C ALA A 381 -3.52 15.70 -3.25
N CYS A 382 -2.32 15.44 -2.73
CA CYS A 382 -1.74 16.26 -1.67
C CYS A 382 -1.52 17.72 -2.10
N ALA A 383 -1.03 17.95 -3.33
CA ALA A 383 -0.78 19.29 -3.85
C ALA A 383 -2.06 20.14 -3.96
N LYS A 384 -3.21 19.50 -4.17
CA LYS A 384 -4.52 20.15 -4.21
C LYS A 384 -5.00 20.55 -2.80
N SER A 385 -4.80 19.68 -1.81
CA SER A 385 -5.50 19.78 -0.51
C SER A 385 -4.58 19.93 0.72
N TRP A 386 -3.30 20.24 0.54
CA TRP A 386 -2.34 20.37 1.64
C TRP A 386 -2.75 21.40 2.71
N LEU A 387 -3.32 22.55 2.30
CA LEU A 387 -3.82 23.58 3.22
C LEU A 387 -4.99 23.06 4.07
N VAL A 388 -5.91 22.33 3.43
CA VAL A 388 -7.06 21.70 4.10
C VAL A 388 -6.57 20.65 5.10
N GLY A 389 -5.53 19.91 4.74
CA GLY A 389 -4.82 18.99 5.64
C GLY A 389 -4.25 19.72 6.87
N LEU A 390 -3.52 20.82 6.68
CA LEU A 390 -2.95 21.59 7.79
C LEU A 390 -4.02 22.17 8.71
N LEU A 391 -5.17 22.58 8.17
CA LEU A 391 -6.31 23.06 8.95
C LEU A 391 -7.09 21.93 9.65
N MET A 392 -6.68 20.66 9.48
CA MET A 392 -7.36 19.47 9.99
C MET A 392 -8.79 19.31 9.47
N LEU A 393 -9.10 19.81 8.26
CA LEU A 393 -10.46 19.78 7.68
C LEU A 393 -10.66 18.69 6.62
N GLY A 394 -9.62 17.91 6.31
CA GLY A 394 -9.59 16.96 5.19
C GLY A 394 -10.67 15.87 5.21
N ASN A 395 -11.31 15.61 6.36
CA ASN A 395 -12.39 14.61 6.42
C ASN A 395 -13.74 15.16 5.92
N TYR A 396 -13.91 16.48 5.85
CA TYR A 396 -15.18 17.11 5.43
C TYR A 396 -15.03 17.94 4.17
N VAL A 397 -13.86 18.52 3.93
CA VAL A 397 -13.57 19.33 2.75
C VAL A 397 -12.66 18.55 1.83
N ASP A 398 -13.10 18.31 0.59
CA ASP A 398 -12.36 17.60 -0.46
C ASP A 398 -11.76 16.25 0.00
N SER A 399 -12.59 15.43 0.66
CA SER A 399 -12.16 14.16 1.27
C SER A 399 -11.54 13.17 0.29
N ASP A 400 -11.94 13.23 -0.98
CA ASP A 400 -11.45 12.34 -2.03
C ASP A 400 -9.97 12.64 -2.37
N ASN A 401 -9.53 13.88 -2.11
CA ASN A 401 -8.18 14.36 -2.37
C ASN A 401 -7.38 14.59 -1.07
N ILE A 402 -7.70 13.89 0.02
CA ILE A 402 -6.92 13.99 1.25
C ILE A 402 -5.44 13.65 0.97
N CYS A 403 -4.53 14.47 1.53
CA CYS A 403 -3.09 14.21 1.43
C CYS A 403 -2.76 12.94 2.24
N GLN A 404 -2.37 11.86 1.54
CA GLN A 404 -2.23 10.50 2.09
C GLN A 404 -3.53 9.93 2.63
N GLN A 405 -4.06 8.88 1.99
CA GLN A 405 -5.31 8.23 2.41
C GLN A 405 -5.30 7.86 3.89
N VAL A 406 -4.22 7.25 4.37
CA VAL A 406 -4.08 6.77 5.76
C VAL A 406 -4.07 7.89 6.80
N SER A 407 -3.95 9.17 6.43
CA SER A 407 -3.84 10.29 7.39
C SER A 407 -5.17 10.75 7.99
N TRP A 408 -6.30 10.29 7.46
CA TRP A 408 -7.66 10.71 7.82
C TRP A 408 -7.97 10.67 9.33
N TYR A 409 -7.34 9.75 10.07
CA TYR A 409 -7.56 9.60 11.50
C TYR A 409 -7.04 10.81 12.30
N ILE A 410 -6.05 11.56 11.77
CA ILE A 410 -5.45 12.72 12.46
C ILE A 410 -6.46 13.87 12.56
N PRO A 411 -7.07 14.35 11.45
CA PRO A 411 -8.21 15.27 11.51
C PRO A 411 -9.37 14.75 12.37
N ALA A 412 -9.71 13.46 12.25
CA ALA A 412 -10.82 12.88 13.00
C ALA A 412 -10.60 12.96 14.51
N ASP A 413 -9.40 12.59 14.95
CA ASP A 413 -9.00 12.66 16.34
C ASP A 413 -9.01 14.10 16.87
N TYR A 414 -8.64 15.08 16.06
CA TYR A 414 -8.72 16.50 16.43
C TYR A 414 -10.17 17.00 16.57
N HIS A 415 -11.03 16.69 15.60
CA HIS A 415 -12.46 17.04 15.67
C HIS A 415 -13.12 16.47 16.93
N LEU A 416 -12.88 15.19 17.22
CA LEU A 416 -13.44 14.51 18.38
C LEU A 416 -12.90 15.07 19.70
N ALA A 417 -11.65 15.54 19.74
CA ALA A 417 -11.14 16.23 20.92
C ALA A 417 -11.76 17.60 21.14
N VAL A 418 -12.04 18.36 20.07
CA VAL A 418 -12.76 19.63 20.16
C VAL A 418 -14.17 19.38 20.71
N MET A 419 -14.90 18.41 20.14
CA MET A 419 -16.23 18.02 20.63
C MET A 419 -16.18 17.52 22.07
N GLY A 420 -15.25 16.62 22.41
CA GLY A 420 -15.09 16.08 23.75
C GLY A 420 -14.76 17.16 24.79
N THR A 421 -13.90 18.11 24.45
CA THR A 421 -13.58 19.24 25.32
C THR A 421 -14.79 20.15 25.52
N ALA A 422 -15.58 20.42 24.47
CA ALA A 422 -16.81 21.19 24.58
C ALA A 422 -17.84 20.49 25.49
N LEU A 423 -18.03 19.18 25.34
CA LEU A 423 -18.88 18.38 26.22
C LEU A 423 -18.40 18.41 27.68
N PHE A 424 -17.08 18.35 27.90
CA PHE A 424 -16.50 18.50 29.23
C PHE A 424 -16.81 19.87 29.83
N CYS A 425 -16.66 20.96 29.06
CA CYS A 425 -17.00 22.31 29.52
C CYS A 425 -18.49 22.44 29.89
N LEU A 426 -19.39 21.90 29.06
CA LEU A 426 -20.82 21.88 29.35
C LEU A 426 -21.13 21.08 30.62
N TRP A 427 -20.41 19.98 30.83
CA TRP A 427 -20.55 19.14 32.01
C TRP A 427 -20.04 19.83 33.29
N GLN A 428 -18.96 20.61 33.20
CA GLN A 428 -18.48 21.46 34.30
C GLN A 428 -19.47 22.58 34.64
N TRP A 429 -20.10 23.17 33.62
CA TRP A 429 -21.09 24.22 33.83
C TRP A 429 -22.38 23.68 34.45
N ASN A 430 -22.93 22.59 33.90
CA ASN A 430 -24.09 21.91 34.46
C ASN A 430 -24.03 20.41 34.18
N ARG A 431 -23.89 19.63 35.25
CA ARG A 431 -23.77 18.16 35.18
C ARG A 431 -24.96 17.48 34.50
N ARG A 432 -26.18 18.01 34.65
CA ARG A 432 -27.37 17.44 34.00
C ARG A 432 -27.33 17.68 32.49
N ILE A 433 -27.05 18.91 32.09
CA ILE A 433 -26.95 19.30 30.67
C ILE A 433 -25.83 18.51 30.01
N GLY A 434 -24.62 18.49 30.57
CA GLY A 434 -23.50 17.74 29.99
C GLY A 434 -23.78 16.23 29.83
N LYS A 435 -24.46 15.59 30.79
CA LYS A 435 -24.86 14.17 30.65
C LYS A 435 -25.86 13.99 29.50
N ILE A 436 -26.90 14.83 29.45
CA ILE A 436 -27.93 14.76 28.41
C ILE A 436 -27.30 15.00 27.03
N THR A 437 -26.47 16.05 26.87
CA THR A 437 -25.81 16.36 25.61
C THR A 437 -24.86 15.25 25.15
N THR A 438 -24.11 14.62 26.06
CA THR A 438 -23.23 13.49 25.70
C THR A 438 -24.04 12.27 25.24
N ILE A 439 -25.14 11.93 25.92
CA ILE A 439 -26.03 10.84 25.50
C ILE A 439 -26.59 11.14 24.10
N ILE A 440 -27.11 12.36 23.90
CA ILE A 440 -27.61 12.81 22.60
C ILE A 440 -26.52 12.72 21.53
N ALA A 441 -25.29 13.14 21.81
CA ALA A 441 -24.19 13.10 20.84
C ALA A 441 -23.83 11.66 20.43
N VAL A 442 -23.77 10.71 21.38
CA VAL A 442 -23.53 9.29 21.09
C VAL A 442 -24.70 8.70 20.30
N THR A 443 -25.94 8.97 20.70
CA THR A 443 -27.13 8.49 19.98
C THR A 443 -27.19 9.05 18.57
N LEU A 444 -26.93 10.35 18.38
CA LEU A 444 -26.87 10.98 17.06
C LEU A 444 -25.77 10.36 16.19
N SER A 445 -24.58 10.10 16.74
CA SER A 445 -23.50 9.41 16.02
C SER A 445 -23.98 8.05 15.49
N MET A 446 -24.62 7.23 16.32
CA MET A 446 -25.14 5.91 15.92
C MET A 446 -26.28 6.03 14.90
N VAL A 447 -27.23 6.94 15.12
CA VAL A 447 -28.38 7.16 14.24
C VAL A 447 -27.94 7.69 12.89
N ILE A 448 -27.01 8.65 12.83
CA ILE A 448 -26.47 9.18 11.57
C ILE A 448 -25.74 8.08 10.81
N THR A 449 -24.94 7.25 11.48
CA THR A 449 -24.34 6.07 10.84
C THR A 449 -25.40 5.16 10.24
N GLY A 450 -26.46 4.83 11.00
CA GLY A 450 -27.57 4.02 10.50
C GLY A 450 -28.29 4.63 9.30
N ILE A 451 -28.58 5.94 9.35
CA ILE A 451 -29.26 6.68 8.28
C ILE A 451 -28.37 6.73 7.02
N THR A 452 -27.08 7.05 7.16
CA THR A 452 -26.15 7.11 6.01
C THR A 452 -26.05 5.75 5.35
N THR A 453 -25.87 4.68 6.14
CA THR A 453 -25.79 3.31 5.62
C THR A 453 -27.08 2.89 4.92
N TYR A 454 -28.25 3.18 5.51
CA TYR A 454 -29.55 2.82 4.94
C TYR A 454 -29.88 3.62 3.67
N SER A 455 -29.74 4.95 3.72
CA SER A 455 -30.09 5.85 2.61
C SER A 455 -29.22 5.63 1.38
N LYS A 456 -27.92 5.40 1.58
CA LYS A 456 -26.96 5.15 0.49
C LYS A 456 -26.85 3.66 0.12
N ARG A 457 -27.64 2.77 0.74
CA ARG A 457 -27.61 1.31 0.54
C ARG A 457 -26.19 0.74 0.65
N LEU A 458 -25.43 1.24 1.61
CA LEU A 458 -24.05 0.82 1.85
C LEU A 458 -24.01 -0.44 2.71
N PRO A 459 -22.97 -1.27 2.57
CA PRO A 459 -22.72 -2.34 3.55
C PRO A 459 -22.45 -1.71 4.93
N GLY A 460 -22.89 -2.39 5.99
CA GLY A 460 -22.68 -1.92 7.38
C GLY A 460 -21.23 -1.93 7.85
N ILE A 461 -20.33 -2.54 7.07
CA ILE A 461 -18.90 -2.64 7.29
C ILE A 461 -18.21 -2.28 5.97
N LEU A 462 -17.00 -1.70 6.03
CA LEU A 462 -16.18 -1.47 4.85
C LEU A 462 -15.75 -2.82 4.24
N LEU A 463 -16.50 -3.29 3.24
CA LEU A 463 -16.16 -4.47 2.46
C LEU A 463 -15.17 -4.10 1.37
N TYR A 464 -13.99 -4.71 1.45
CA TYR A 464 -12.90 -4.55 0.50
C TYR A 464 -13.05 -5.57 -0.63
N ASP A 465 -13.83 -5.18 -1.63
CA ASP A 465 -13.73 -5.74 -2.98
C ASP A 465 -12.38 -5.32 -3.60
N VAL A 466 -11.80 -6.16 -4.47
CA VAL A 466 -10.50 -5.91 -5.12
C VAL A 466 -10.49 -4.58 -5.87
N GLU A 467 -11.56 -4.28 -6.62
CA GLU A 467 -11.67 -3.03 -7.36
C GLU A 467 -11.64 -1.83 -6.41
N LYS A 468 -12.35 -1.94 -5.28
CA LYS A 468 -12.42 -0.90 -4.26
C LYS A 468 -11.12 -0.77 -3.45
N LEU A 469 -10.32 -1.82 -3.32
CA LEU A 469 -8.98 -1.79 -2.72
C LEU A 469 -7.95 -1.08 -3.61
N ILE A 470 -8.02 -1.32 -4.92
CA ILE A 470 -7.13 -0.64 -5.88
C ILE A 470 -7.52 0.85 -5.99
N HIS A 471 -8.82 1.15 -5.87
CA HIS A 471 -9.39 2.49 -5.99
C HIS A 471 -10.02 3.00 -4.69
N VAL A 472 -9.31 2.90 -3.55
CA VAL A 472 -9.84 3.27 -2.21
C VAL A 472 -10.36 4.71 -2.15
N ARG A 473 -9.77 5.65 -2.90
CA ARG A 473 -10.23 7.05 -2.98
C ARG A 473 -11.63 7.19 -3.57
N ASP A 474 -11.98 6.31 -4.51
CA ASP A 474 -13.23 6.36 -5.26
C ASP A 474 -14.33 5.55 -4.53
N ASN A 475 -13.97 4.88 -3.42
CA ASN A 475 -14.90 4.09 -2.62
C ASN A 475 -15.75 4.99 -1.71
N VAL A 476 -17.03 5.12 -2.05
CA VAL A 476 -18.04 5.88 -1.29
C VAL A 476 -18.14 5.42 0.17
N VAL A 477 -17.98 4.13 0.48
CA VAL A 477 -18.02 3.65 1.87
C VAL A 477 -16.84 4.21 2.67
N TYR A 478 -15.68 4.35 2.02
CA TYR A 478 -14.48 4.89 2.64
C TYR A 478 -14.62 6.40 2.89
N THR A 479 -15.02 7.17 1.88
CA THR A 479 -15.06 8.64 1.93
C THR A 479 -16.24 9.18 2.75
N ASP A 480 -17.42 8.54 2.66
CA ASP A 480 -18.64 9.04 3.28
C ASP A 480 -18.95 8.44 4.65
N THR A 481 -18.46 7.24 4.95
CA THR A 481 -18.70 6.60 6.24
C THR A 481 -17.40 6.42 7.04
N TYR A 482 -16.38 5.79 6.45
CA TYR A 482 -15.19 5.36 7.20
C TYR A 482 -14.36 6.53 7.74
N MET A 483 -14.11 7.56 6.91
CA MET A 483 -13.27 8.72 7.23
C MET A 483 -13.97 9.80 8.07
N LYS A 484 -15.30 9.91 8.01
CA LYS A 484 -16.02 11.03 8.66
C LYS A 484 -16.00 10.88 10.18
N SER A 485 -15.65 11.97 10.87
CA SER A 485 -15.38 11.92 12.31
C SER A 485 -16.61 11.60 13.17
N HIS A 486 -17.80 12.05 12.74
CA HIS A 486 -19.04 11.84 13.50
C HIS A 486 -19.47 10.37 13.57
N HIS A 487 -19.07 9.52 12.61
CA HIS A 487 -19.32 8.08 12.67
C HIS A 487 -18.45 7.35 13.71
N ARG A 488 -17.35 7.99 14.16
CA ARG A 488 -16.37 7.46 15.13
C ARG A 488 -16.54 8.04 16.54
N ALA A 489 -17.52 8.92 16.75
CA ALA A 489 -17.66 9.63 18.01
C ALA A 489 -18.00 8.70 19.20
N GLY A 490 -18.70 7.59 18.94
CA GLY A 490 -19.08 6.62 19.96
C GLY A 490 -17.90 6.05 20.74
N SER A 491 -16.86 5.56 20.05
CA SER A 491 -15.67 4.98 20.69
C SER A 491 -14.84 6.04 21.43
N TYR A 492 -14.73 7.24 20.88
CA TYR A 492 -14.04 8.34 21.54
C TYR A 492 -14.72 8.74 22.87
N PHE A 493 -16.04 8.85 22.87
CA PHE A 493 -16.80 9.19 24.08
C PHE A 493 -16.84 8.03 25.08
N LEU A 494 -16.81 6.78 24.63
CA LEU A 494 -16.56 5.63 25.51
C LEU A 494 -15.20 5.75 26.20
N GLY A 495 -14.15 6.11 25.46
CA GLY A 495 -12.82 6.41 26.02
C GLY A 495 -12.87 7.51 27.07
N MET A 496 -13.57 8.62 26.78
CA MET A 496 -13.77 9.70 27.76
C MET A 496 -14.48 9.23 29.03
N ALA A 497 -15.52 8.39 28.91
CA ALA A 497 -16.21 7.81 30.06
C ALA A 497 -15.27 6.91 30.88
N MET A 498 -14.45 6.09 30.23
CA MET A 498 -13.41 5.29 30.90
C MET A 498 -12.39 6.16 31.63
N GLY A 499 -11.93 7.24 31.01
CA GLY A 499 -11.02 8.21 31.63
C GLY A 499 -11.63 8.89 32.86
N TYR A 500 -12.92 9.22 32.82
CA TYR A 500 -13.65 9.75 33.96
C TYR A 500 -13.71 8.74 35.12
N ILE A 501 -14.06 7.48 34.83
CA ILE A 501 -14.12 6.42 35.85
C ILE A 501 -12.74 6.22 36.50
N ILE A 502 -11.68 6.13 35.70
CA ILE A 502 -10.32 5.92 36.21
C ILE A 502 -9.87 7.09 37.10
N THR A 503 -10.16 8.33 36.71
CA THR A 503 -9.75 9.52 37.46
C THR A 503 -10.52 9.71 38.76
N VAL A 504 -11.83 9.43 38.77
CA VAL A 504 -12.66 9.57 39.97
C VAL A 504 -12.44 8.42 40.95
N TYR A 505 -12.53 7.18 40.47
CA TYR A 505 -12.50 6.02 41.35
C TYR A 505 -11.08 5.60 41.74
N ARG A 506 -10.05 6.04 40.99
CA ARG A 506 -8.63 5.71 41.22
C ARG A 506 -8.45 4.24 41.64
N PRO A 507 -8.74 3.27 40.75
CA PRO A 507 -8.78 1.85 41.10
C PRO A 507 -7.47 1.29 41.69
N THR A 508 -6.34 2.00 41.53
CA THR A 508 -5.07 1.70 42.22
C THR A 508 -5.15 1.86 43.74
N LYS A 509 -6.04 2.72 44.26
CA LYS A 509 -6.31 2.87 45.70
C LYS A 509 -7.44 1.96 46.19
N TYR A 510 -8.33 1.52 45.29
CA TYR A 510 -9.49 0.70 45.60
C TYR A 510 -9.51 -0.57 44.73
N ARG A 511 -8.57 -1.48 45.00
CA ARG A 511 -8.39 -2.76 44.28
C ARG A 511 -9.58 -3.73 44.39
N GLY A 512 -10.62 -3.39 45.14
CA GLY A 512 -11.77 -4.25 45.45
C GLY A 512 -13.11 -3.86 44.81
N VAL A 513 -13.18 -2.84 43.95
CA VAL A 513 -14.45 -2.31 43.42
C VAL A 513 -14.94 -3.06 42.17
N ILE A 514 -14.05 -3.71 41.43
CA ILE A 514 -14.41 -4.51 40.25
C ILE A 514 -14.56 -5.96 40.69
N SER A 515 -15.76 -6.52 40.50
CA SER A 515 -16.04 -7.93 40.76
C SER A 515 -15.01 -8.82 40.06
N LYS A 516 -14.46 -9.80 40.79
CA LYS A 516 -13.55 -10.82 40.23
C LYS A 516 -14.18 -11.53 39.02
N VAL A 517 -15.51 -11.63 38.98
CA VAL A 517 -16.27 -12.21 37.86
C VAL A 517 -16.19 -11.33 36.62
N SER A 518 -16.33 -10.00 36.77
CA SER A 518 -16.20 -9.07 35.64
C SER A 518 -14.77 -9.05 35.09
N LEU A 519 -13.76 -9.10 35.96
CA LEU A 519 -12.36 -9.23 35.57
C LEU A 519 -12.08 -10.56 34.86
N TYR A 520 -12.67 -11.66 35.33
CA TYR A 520 -12.56 -12.97 34.69
C TYR A 520 -13.24 -13.00 33.31
N LEU A 521 -14.44 -12.43 33.18
CA LEU A 521 -15.15 -12.35 31.90
C LEU A 521 -14.41 -11.47 30.88
N LEU A 522 -13.85 -10.33 31.33
CA LEU A 522 -12.97 -9.49 30.50
C LEU A 522 -11.72 -10.26 30.07
N HIS A 523 -11.06 -10.96 30.99
CA HIS A 523 -9.88 -11.77 30.66
C HIS A 523 -10.21 -12.91 29.68
N ARG A 524 -11.39 -13.52 29.78
CA ARG A 524 -11.81 -14.57 28.82
C ARG A 524 -12.16 -14.01 27.45
N CYS A 525 -12.71 -12.79 27.38
CA CYS A 525 -12.90 -12.08 26.11
C CYS A 525 -11.57 -11.69 25.47
N ASP A 526 -10.61 -11.22 26.26
CA ASP A 526 -9.25 -10.88 25.79
C ASP A 526 -8.45 -12.13 25.37
N GLU A 527 -8.58 -13.23 26.09
CA GLU A 527 -7.93 -14.50 25.74
C GLU A 527 -8.50 -15.08 24.44
N LEU A 528 -9.81 -14.95 24.23
CA LEU A 528 -10.47 -15.37 22.99
C LEU A 528 -10.04 -14.49 21.80
N SER A 529 -10.01 -13.17 21.98
CA SER A 529 -9.57 -12.24 20.93
C SER A 529 -8.09 -12.45 20.58
N LEU A 530 -7.22 -12.68 21.57
CA LEU A 530 -5.81 -12.97 21.36
C LEU A 530 -5.57 -14.34 20.69
N LYS A 531 -6.37 -15.37 21.02
CA LYS A 531 -6.31 -16.67 20.33
C LYS A 531 -6.71 -16.56 18.87
N CYS A 532 -7.81 -15.86 18.56
CA CYS A 532 -8.19 -15.57 17.17
C CYS A 532 -7.08 -14.80 16.43
N LEU A 533 -6.39 -13.87 17.10
CA LEU A 533 -5.26 -13.13 16.53
C LEU A 533 -4.02 -14.00 16.28
N LEU A 534 -3.65 -14.87 17.23
CA LEU A 534 -2.46 -15.73 17.13
C LEU A 534 -2.63 -16.85 16.10
N GLU A 535 -3.82 -17.47 16.03
CA GLU A 535 -4.17 -18.39 14.95
C GLU A 535 -4.18 -17.68 13.59
N GLY A 536 -4.66 -16.43 13.57
CA GLY A 536 -4.46 -15.45 12.50
C GLY A 536 -3.03 -15.44 11.93
N MET A 537 -2.06 -15.15 12.79
CA MET A 537 -0.65 -15.01 12.42
C MET A 537 0.02 -16.34 12.07
N PHE A 538 -0.36 -17.45 12.71
CA PHE A 538 0.23 -18.77 12.42
C PHE A 538 -0.18 -19.27 11.03
N VAL A 539 -1.43 -19.01 10.63
CA VAL A 539 -1.94 -19.31 9.28
C VAL A 539 -1.33 -18.38 8.23
N LEU A 540 -1.08 -17.10 8.55
CA LEU A 540 -0.33 -16.20 7.66
C LEU A 540 1.09 -16.69 7.41
N ARG A 541 1.76 -17.23 8.43
CA ARG A 541 3.10 -17.81 8.25
C ARG A 541 3.05 -19.08 7.40
N SER A 542 2.08 -19.96 7.63
CA SER A 542 1.98 -21.22 6.87
C SER A 542 1.55 -21.01 5.42
N ARG A 543 0.68 -20.04 5.14
CA ARG A 543 0.23 -19.71 3.78
C ARG A 543 1.15 -18.72 3.05
N GLY A 544 1.73 -17.75 3.75
CA GLY A 544 2.71 -16.81 3.18
C GLY A 544 4.01 -17.50 2.74
N SER A 545 4.44 -18.54 3.45
CA SER A 545 5.57 -19.38 3.01
C SER A 545 5.26 -20.25 1.79
N PHE A 546 3.99 -20.45 1.44
CA PHE A 546 3.60 -21.20 0.24
C PHE A 546 3.55 -20.34 -1.03
N TYR A 547 3.40 -19.02 -0.91
CA TYR A 547 3.28 -18.11 -2.08
C TYR A 547 4.49 -17.18 -2.29
N ALA A 548 5.36 -16.98 -1.29
CA ALA A 548 6.63 -16.24 -1.46
C ALA A 548 7.78 -17.14 -1.96
N GLY A 549 7.47 -18.37 -2.37
CA GLY A 549 8.43 -19.41 -2.76
C GLY A 549 8.53 -19.64 -4.26
N SER A 550 8.53 -18.60 -5.09
CA SER A 550 9.04 -18.70 -6.46
C SER A 550 9.62 -17.36 -6.91
N GLU A 551 10.95 -17.34 -7.03
CA GLU A 551 11.78 -16.35 -7.74
C GLU A 551 11.99 -14.97 -7.09
N SER A 552 13.10 -14.86 -6.35
CA SER A 552 14.15 -13.84 -6.63
C SER A 552 15.34 -14.01 -5.68
N THR A 553 16.34 -14.79 -6.08
CA THR A 553 17.70 -14.74 -5.52
C THR A 553 18.65 -14.20 -6.58
N VAL A 554 18.78 -12.88 -6.70
CA VAL A 554 19.99 -12.22 -7.26
C VAL A 554 20.14 -10.85 -6.58
N GLY A 555 21.33 -10.58 -6.04
CA GLY A 555 21.62 -9.49 -5.11
C GLY A 555 22.11 -8.17 -5.70
N GLY A 556 22.07 -7.14 -4.85
CA GLY A 556 22.68 -5.81 -5.02
C GLY A 556 22.19 -4.87 -3.90
N PRO A 557 23.05 -4.01 -3.32
CA PRO A 557 22.96 -3.64 -1.90
C PRO A 557 21.98 -2.49 -1.65
N SER A 558 21.02 -2.69 -0.75
CA SER A 558 20.35 -1.60 -0.05
C SER A 558 20.42 -1.85 1.46
N MET A 559 21.07 -0.93 2.14
CA MET A 559 21.29 -0.95 3.58
C MET A 559 19.97 -0.71 4.33
N VAL A 560 19.48 -1.72 5.07
CA VAL A 560 18.96 -1.56 6.44
C VAL A 560 19.21 -2.88 7.20
N PRO A 561 20.13 -2.93 8.18
CA PRO A 561 20.31 -4.10 9.02
C PRO A 561 19.42 -3.98 10.27
N TRP A 562 18.43 -4.86 10.41
CA TRP A 562 17.98 -5.32 11.72
C TRP A 562 18.21 -6.83 11.76
N GLY A 563 19.39 -7.21 12.24
CA GLY A 563 19.67 -8.58 12.62
C GLY A 563 18.87 -8.94 13.87
N ILE A 564 17.95 -9.89 13.73
CA ILE A 564 17.64 -10.80 14.85
C ILE A 564 18.57 -11.99 14.64
N GLN A 565 19.76 -11.84 15.21
CA GLN A 565 20.70 -12.92 15.39
C GLN A 565 20.01 -14.02 16.20
N ARG A 566 20.12 -15.24 15.70
CA ARG A 566 19.64 -16.48 16.32
C ARG A 566 20.29 -16.60 17.72
N LEU A 567 19.61 -16.11 18.75
CA LEU A 567 19.96 -16.37 20.14
C LEU A 567 19.49 -17.79 20.47
N GLU A 568 20.44 -18.72 20.48
CA GLU A 568 20.30 -20.01 21.14
C GLU A 568 19.95 -19.74 22.62
N LEU A 569 18.70 -19.95 22.99
CA LEU A 569 18.28 -20.08 24.39
C LEU A 569 18.72 -21.45 24.92
N GLY A 570 20.03 -21.63 25.03
CA GLY A 570 20.64 -22.60 25.91
C GLY A 570 20.85 -21.96 27.28
N ASN A 571 20.34 -22.61 28.32
CA ASN A 571 20.60 -22.33 29.74
C ASN A 571 20.12 -20.97 30.28
N LEU A 572 18.85 -20.93 30.69
CA LEU A 572 18.41 -20.25 31.94
C LEU A 572 17.07 -20.89 32.38
N CYS A 573 17.10 -22.21 32.53
CA CYS A 573 16.07 -22.96 33.23
C CYS A 573 16.46 -22.97 34.71
N GLY A 574 15.97 -21.99 35.47
CA GLY A 574 16.21 -21.88 36.90
C GLY A 574 15.36 -20.77 37.47
N THR A 575 14.52 -21.09 38.46
CA THR A 575 13.68 -20.15 39.22
C THR A 575 12.47 -19.54 38.50
N GLN A 576 11.45 -20.36 38.21
CA GLN A 576 10.04 -20.00 38.52
C GLN A 576 9.11 -21.23 38.50
N GLN A 577 9.49 -22.28 39.24
CA GLN A 577 8.58 -23.36 39.62
C GLN A 577 7.98 -23.01 40.99
N LYS A 578 6.87 -22.28 41.02
CA LYS A 578 5.85 -22.29 42.09
C LYS A 578 4.72 -21.35 41.68
N LEU A 579 3.52 -21.93 41.53
CA LEU A 579 2.20 -21.32 41.28
C LEU A 579 1.64 -21.60 39.87
N MET A 580 1.25 -22.85 39.62
CA MET A 580 -0.12 -23.21 39.23
C MET A 580 -0.14 -24.72 38.97
N GLY A 581 -0.80 -25.45 39.87
CA GLY A 581 -1.10 -26.86 39.67
C GLY A 581 -2.20 -27.01 38.64
N PHE A 582 -1.94 -27.74 37.57
CA PHE A 582 -2.95 -28.45 36.80
C PHE A 582 -2.47 -29.88 36.64
N GLY A 583 -3.35 -30.80 37.04
CA GLY A 583 -3.09 -32.23 37.10
C GLY A 583 -2.98 -32.88 35.74
N ASN A 584 -2.17 -33.93 35.74
CA ASN A 584 -2.02 -34.99 34.76
C ASN A 584 -3.27 -35.30 33.91
N MET A 585 -3.08 -35.32 32.59
CA MET A 585 -3.57 -36.43 31.76
C MET A 585 -2.63 -36.62 30.55
N CYS A 586 -1.83 -37.68 30.61
CA CYS A 586 -0.98 -38.19 29.54
C CYS A 586 -1.79 -38.98 28.49
N LEU A 587 -1.15 -39.21 27.33
CA LEU A 587 -1.46 -40.16 26.23
C LEU A 587 -2.44 -39.60 25.18
N TYR A 588 -2.18 -39.61 23.86
CA TYR A 588 -1.47 -40.59 23.02
C TYR A 588 -0.77 -39.91 21.84
N ARG A 589 0.36 -40.49 21.47
CA ARG A 589 1.16 -40.27 20.27
C ARG A 589 0.66 -41.27 19.22
N HIS A 590 0.47 -40.89 17.95
CA HIS A 590 0.72 -41.77 16.81
C HIS A 590 0.71 -41.02 15.46
N TYR A 591 1.81 -41.26 14.74
CA TYR A 591 2.17 -41.04 13.33
C TYR A 591 2.21 -39.63 12.76
#